data_AF-A0A4Y2FKQ6-F1
#
_entry.id   AF-A0A4Y2FKQ6-F1
#
_cell.length_a   1.000
_cell.length_b   1.000
_cell.length_c   1.000
_cell.angle_alpha   90.00
_cell.angle_beta   90.00
_cell.angle_gamma   90.00
#
_symmetry.space_group_name_H-M   'P 1'
#
loop_
_entity.id
_entity.type
_entity.pdbx_description
1 polymer ?
#
loop_
_entity_poly.entity_id
_entity_poly.type
_entity_poly.pdbx_seq_one_letter_code
_entity_poly.pdbx_strand_id
1 'polypeptide(L)'
;MSPSFELLGCEDGTCGLVVRGNETMCPVPCWQHFQASHCLGQANCGWCAFSGPKVDGRGLCMDGGIMGPTGGICRENQILLNGLPLPTQTVKWFQMSKGPPTWFYLTKPPENECKNGHDTCDKTHEECVDTLDGFECQCKPGYQMKRFAKLYF
;
A
#
# COMPACT_ATOMS: atom_id res chain seq x y z
N MET A 1 15.25 -27.23 23.40
CA MET A 1 15.71 -27.26 21.99
C MET A 1 15.26 -25.96 21.36
N SER A 2 16.20 -25.17 20.85
CA SER A 2 15.94 -23.87 20.21
C SER A 2 15.24 -24.06 18.86
N PRO A 3 14.32 -23.18 18.44
CA PRO A 3 13.72 -23.30 17.13
C PRO A 3 14.80 -23.03 16.07
N SER A 4 14.95 -23.97 15.15
CA SER A 4 15.79 -23.86 13.96
C SER A 4 15.36 -22.65 13.15
N PHE A 5 16.29 -21.74 12.90
CA PHE A 5 16.09 -20.60 12.01
C PHE A 5 16.09 -21.13 10.58
N GLU A 6 14.92 -21.29 9.97
CA GLU A 6 14.81 -21.56 8.54
C GLU A 6 15.08 -20.25 7.80
N LEU A 7 16.20 -20.20 7.08
CA LEU A 7 16.51 -19.09 6.19
C LEU A 7 15.52 -19.12 5.03
N LEU A 8 14.57 -18.17 5.04
CA LEU A 8 13.72 -17.89 3.88
C LEU A 8 14.62 -17.57 2.68
N GLY A 9 14.75 -18.54 1.79
CA GLY A 9 15.43 -18.39 0.50
C GLY A 9 14.42 -17.97 -0.55
N CYS A 10 14.81 -17.02 -1.39
CA CYS A 10 14.01 -16.57 -2.52
C CYS A 10 14.30 -17.51 -3.70
N GLU A 11 13.32 -18.32 -4.15
CA GLU A 11 13.53 -19.38 -5.15
C GLU A 11 14.08 -18.87 -6.50
N ASP A 12 13.90 -17.58 -6.82
CA ASP A 12 14.39 -16.96 -8.06
C ASP A 12 15.33 -15.76 -7.78
N GLY A 13 16.00 -15.75 -6.63
CA GLY A 13 17.03 -14.75 -6.28
C GLY A 13 16.52 -13.32 -6.05
N THR A 14 15.23 -13.06 -6.22
CA THR A 14 14.59 -11.78 -5.90
C THR A 14 13.77 -11.89 -4.63
N CYS A 15 14.16 -11.13 -3.61
CA CYS A 15 13.46 -11.08 -2.34
C CYS A 15 12.47 -9.91 -2.32
N GLY A 16 11.26 -10.19 -1.86
CA GLY A 16 10.15 -9.24 -1.82
C GLY A 16 9.20 -9.54 -0.65
N LEU A 17 7.96 -9.09 -0.78
CA LEU A 17 6.94 -9.36 0.24
C LEU A 17 6.65 -10.87 0.32
N VAL A 18 6.57 -11.39 1.54
CA VAL A 18 6.18 -12.79 1.77
C VAL A 18 4.69 -12.93 1.49
N VAL A 19 4.34 -13.74 0.49
CA VAL A 19 2.95 -13.99 0.12
C VAL A 19 2.24 -14.72 1.26
N ARG A 20 1.12 -14.17 1.73
CA ARG A 20 0.19 -14.84 2.63
C ARG A 20 -1.16 -14.89 1.93
N GLY A 21 -1.65 -16.08 1.62
CA GLY A 21 -2.88 -16.24 0.85
C GLY A 21 -3.47 -17.63 1.01
N ASN A 22 -4.74 -17.75 0.61
CA ASN A 22 -5.43 -19.03 0.49
C ASN A 22 -5.15 -19.60 -0.91
N GLU A 23 -4.69 -20.84 -1.00
CA GLU A 23 -4.38 -21.53 -2.27
C GLU A 23 -5.57 -21.63 -3.23
N THR A 24 -6.80 -21.37 -2.76
CA THR A 24 -8.03 -21.49 -3.56
C THR A 24 -8.47 -20.21 -4.27
N MET A 25 -7.79 -19.07 -4.09
CA MET A 25 -8.18 -17.79 -4.69
C MET A 25 -7.02 -17.15 -5.46
N CYS A 26 -7.26 -16.89 -6.75
CA CYS A 26 -6.33 -16.11 -7.56
C CYS A 26 -6.37 -14.63 -7.13
N PRO A 27 -5.21 -13.95 -7.05
CA PRO A 27 -5.16 -12.52 -6.75
C PRO A 27 -5.85 -11.72 -7.87
N VAL A 28 -6.48 -10.61 -7.49
CA VAL A 28 -7.03 -9.66 -8.47
C VAL A 28 -5.89 -8.87 -9.13
N PRO A 29 -6.06 -8.41 -10.38
CA PRO A 29 -5.05 -7.61 -11.05
C PRO A 29 -4.72 -6.31 -10.28
N CYS A 30 -3.45 -5.92 -10.26
CA CYS A 30 -2.97 -4.76 -9.50
C CYS A 30 -3.78 -3.48 -9.79
N TRP A 31 -4.08 -3.21 -11.07
CA TRP A 31 -4.81 -2.01 -11.50
C TRP A 31 -6.24 -1.88 -10.95
N GLN A 32 -6.79 -2.93 -10.32
CA GLN A 32 -8.08 -2.88 -9.63
C GLN A 32 -7.98 -2.37 -8.18
N HIS A 33 -6.77 -2.19 -7.65
CA HIS A 33 -6.54 -1.56 -6.36
C HIS A 33 -6.37 -0.05 -6.50
N PHE A 34 -7.28 0.71 -5.89
CA PHE A 34 -7.30 2.18 -5.95
C PHE A 34 -6.73 2.86 -4.70
N GLN A 35 -6.23 2.08 -3.73
CA GLN A 35 -5.61 2.56 -2.50
C GLN A 35 -4.22 1.94 -2.36
N ALA A 36 -3.25 2.74 -1.92
CA ALA A 36 -1.87 2.30 -1.75
C ALA A 36 -1.77 1.12 -0.76
N SER A 37 -2.51 1.19 0.34
CA SER A 37 -2.59 0.14 1.36
C SER A 37 -3.02 -1.22 0.79
N HIS A 38 -4.05 -1.24 -0.05
CA HIS A 38 -4.53 -2.47 -0.69
C HIS A 38 -3.58 -2.96 -1.79
N CYS A 39 -3.00 -2.05 -2.57
CA CYS A 39 -2.04 -2.37 -3.63
C CYS A 39 -0.77 -2.99 -3.05
N LEU A 40 -0.17 -2.35 -2.05
CA LEU A 40 1.09 -2.77 -1.42
C LEU A 40 0.91 -3.99 -0.49
N GLY A 41 -0.33 -4.40 -0.23
CA GLY A 41 -0.63 -5.69 0.38
C GLY A 41 -0.45 -6.88 -0.57
N GLN A 42 -0.34 -6.64 -1.89
CA GLN A 42 -0.09 -7.68 -2.89
C GLN A 42 1.40 -7.78 -3.20
N ALA A 43 1.96 -8.99 -3.17
CA ALA A 43 3.40 -9.17 -3.35
C ALA A 43 3.91 -8.83 -4.77
N ASN A 44 3.05 -8.92 -5.78
CA ASN A 44 3.38 -8.64 -7.18
C ASN A 44 2.95 -7.25 -7.65
N CYS A 45 2.52 -6.37 -6.74
CA CYS A 45 2.09 -5.02 -7.06
C CYS A 45 2.97 -3.97 -6.40
N GLY A 46 3.06 -2.80 -7.02
CA GLY A 46 3.57 -1.61 -6.39
C GLY A 46 2.78 -0.37 -6.80
N TRP A 47 2.99 0.71 -6.05
CA TRP A 47 2.21 1.93 -6.13
C TRP A 47 3.02 3.04 -6.78
N CYS A 48 2.56 3.51 -7.94
CA CYS A 48 3.12 4.68 -8.59
C CYS A 48 2.45 5.94 -8.02
N ALA A 49 3.08 6.53 -6.99
CA ALA A 49 2.49 7.61 -6.21
C ALA A 49 2.73 8.98 -6.84
N PHE A 50 1.69 9.83 -6.81
CA PHE A 50 1.85 11.26 -6.98
C PHE A 50 2.25 11.90 -5.65
N SER A 51 3.05 12.96 -5.68
CA SER A 51 3.61 13.56 -4.47
C SER A 51 2.93 14.88 -4.10
N GLY A 52 2.78 15.13 -2.80
CA GLY A 52 2.36 16.41 -2.26
C GLY A 52 0.93 16.45 -1.71
N PRO A 53 0.57 17.53 -0.99
CA PRO A 53 -0.62 17.56 -0.14
C PRO A 53 -1.94 17.65 -0.91
N LYS A 54 -1.92 17.96 -2.22
CA LYS A 54 -3.12 18.04 -3.06
C LYS A 54 -3.50 16.70 -3.68
N VAL A 55 -2.59 15.74 -3.66
CA VAL A 55 -2.80 14.40 -4.20
C VAL A 55 -2.91 13.36 -3.11
N ASP A 56 -2.40 13.58 -1.90
CA ASP A 56 -2.81 12.86 -0.67
C ASP A 56 -2.95 11.33 -0.85
N GLY A 57 -1.83 10.65 -1.05
CA GLY A 57 -1.80 9.19 -1.27
C GLY A 57 -2.19 8.69 -2.67
N ARG A 58 -2.72 9.55 -3.55
CA ARG A 58 -3.15 9.14 -4.90
C ARG A 58 -1.99 8.60 -5.74
N GLY A 59 -2.33 7.63 -6.57
CA GLY A 59 -1.38 6.92 -7.41
C GLY A 59 -2.07 5.88 -8.26
N LEU A 60 -1.27 5.07 -8.95
CA LEU A 60 -1.72 3.97 -9.77
C LEU A 60 -1.05 2.69 -9.30
N CYS A 61 -1.84 1.65 -9.05
CA CYS A 61 -1.31 0.34 -8.74
C CYS A 61 -0.92 -0.37 -10.04
N MET A 62 0.31 -0.90 -10.08
CA MET A 62 0.87 -1.58 -11.25
C MET A 62 1.52 -2.88 -10.83
N ASP A 63 1.57 -3.85 -11.74
CA ASP A 63 2.42 -5.03 -11.54
C ASP A 63 3.88 -4.59 -11.37
N GLY A 64 4.61 -5.20 -10.45
CA GLY A 64 5.98 -4.81 -10.16
C GLY A 64 6.51 -5.34 -8.84
N GLY A 65 7.76 -5.01 -8.56
CA GLY A 65 8.46 -5.41 -7.35
C GLY A 65 9.36 -4.30 -6.80
N ILE A 66 10.35 -4.69 -6.01
CA ILE A 66 11.31 -3.76 -5.40
C ILE A 66 12.09 -2.92 -6.44
N MET A 67 12.29 -3.46 -7.64
CA MET A 67 13.03 -2.80 -8.71
C MET A 67 12.19 -1.82 -9.54
N GLY A 68 10.86 -1.79 -9.35
CA GLY A 68 9.95 -0.97 -10.17
C GLY A 68 8.79 -1.75 -10.78
N PRO A 69 8.01 -1.09 -11.66
CA PRO A 69 6.90 -1.71 -12.38
C PRO A 69 7.39 -2.72 -13.44
N THR A 70 6.61 -3.78 -13.64
CA THR A 70 6.80 -4.79 -14.68
C THR A 70 5.84 -4.51 -15.84
N GLY A 71 6.37 -4.22 -17.03
CA GLY A 71 5.56 -3.91 -18.23
C GLY A 71 4.93 -2.51 -18.26
N GLY A 72 5.02 -1.76 -17.15
CA GLY A 72 4.61 -0.36 -17.03
C GLY A 72 5.78 0.61 -16.87
N ILE A 73 5.47 1.89 -16.73
CA ILE A 73 6.46 2.95 -16.47
C ILE A 73 5.94 3.84 -15.34
N CYS A 74 6.78 4.06 -14.33
CA CYS A 74 6.54 4.99 -13.23
C CYS A 74 7.80 5.83 -13.01
N ARG A 75 7.95 6.92 -13.76
CA ARG A 75 9.10 7.84 -13.64
C ARG A 75 8.75 9.24 -14.15
N GLU A 76 9.71 10.15 -14.05
CA GLU A 76 9.57 11.52 -14.53
C GLU A 76 9.07 11.58 -15.99
N ASN A 77 8.01 12.36 -16.21
CA ASN A 77 7.37 12.64 -17.50
C ASN A 77 6.76 11.45 -18.26
N GLN A 78 6.73 10.25 -17.68
CA GLN A 78 6.13 9.09 -18.33
C GLN A 78 5.49 8.15 -17.31
N ILE A 79 4.16 8.04 -17.38
CA ILE A 79 3.39 7.00 -16.69
C ILE A 79 2.73 6.13 -17.75
N LEU A 80 2.93 4.82 -17.68
CA LEU A 80 2.35 3.85 -18.59
C LEU A 80 1.84 2.66 -17.80
N LEU A 81 0.57 2.30 -18.00
CA LEU A 81 0.03 1.01 -17.55
C LEU A 81 0.18 0.01 -18.69
N ASN A 82 0.59 -1.22 -18.35
CA ASN A 82 0.82 -2.27 -19.33
C ASN A 82 -0.47 -2.62 -20.08
N GLY A 83 -0.58 -2.20 -21.35
CA GLY A 83 -1.73 -2.49 -22.20
C GLY A 83 -3.05 -1.82 -21.78
N LEU A 84 -3.02 -0.85 -20.87
CA LEU A 84 -4.22 -0.19 -20.33
C LEU A 84 -4.16 1.34 -20.50
N PRO A 85 -5.29 2.01 -20.80
CA PRO A 85 -5.35 3.46 -20.81
C PRO A 85 -5.23 4.00 -19.37
N LEU A 86 -4.60 5.17 -19.21
CA LEU A 86 -4.55 5.84 -17.92
C LEU A 86 -5.95 6.30 -17.49
N PRO A 87 -6.32 6.15 -16.20
CA PRO A 87 -7.53 6.75 -15.67
C PRO A 87 -7.59 8.26 -15.95
N THR A 88 -8.78 8.80 -16.25
CA THR A 88 -8.94 10.22 -16.63
C THR A 88 -8.50 11.19 -15.52
N GLN A 89 -8.59 10.77 -14.26
CA GLN A 89 -8.16 11.55 -13.10
C GLN A 89 -6.63 11.70 -13.02
N THR A 90 -5.87 10.82 -13.68
CA THR A 90 -4.40 10.81 -13.65
C THR A 90 -3.82 12.14 -14.13
N VAL A 91 -4.42 12.75 -15.16
CA VAL A 91 -3.98 14.06 -15.67
C VAL A 91 -4.12 15.15 -14.61
N LYS A 92 -5.21 15.14 -13.83
CA LYS A 92 -5.43 16.10 -12.74
C LYS A 92 -4.39 15.92 -11.63
N TRP A 93 -4.11 14.68 -11.24
CA TRP A 93 -3.10 14.40 -10.22
C TRP A 93 -1.71 14.80 -10.67
N PHE A 94 -1.36 14.58 -11.94
CA PHE A 94 -0.09 15.02 -12.51
C PHE A 94 0.10 16.55 -12.39
N GLN A 95 -0.94 17.33 -12.68
CA GLN A 95 -0.91 18.79 -12.54
C GLN A 95 -0.82 19.26 -11.08
N MET A 96 -1.37 18.50 -10.14
CA MET A 96 -1.36 18.83 -8.71
C MET A 96 -0.14 18.27 -7.96
N SER A 97 0.60 17.34 -8.57
CA SER A 97 1.76 16.69 -7.99
C SER A 97 2.92 17.67 -7.83
N LYS A 98 3.60 17.57 -6.70
CA LYS A 98 4.89 18.24 -6.45
C LYS A 98 6.00 17.32 -6.92
N GLY A 99 6.38 17.46 -8.18
CA GLY A 99 7.46 16.67 -8.79
C GLY A 99 6.98 15.37 -9.44
N PRO A 100 7.93 14.54 -9.91
CA PRO A 100 7.64 13.32 -10.64
C PRO A 100 6.98 12.26 -9.74
N PRO A 101 6.23 11.31 -10.34
CA PRO A 101 5.70 10.19 -9.58
C PRO A 101 6.84 9.31 -9.05
N THR A 102 6.63 8.73 -7.87
CA THR A 102 7.62 7.89 -7.18
C THR A 102 7.07 6.48 -7.00
N TRP A 103 7.92 5.47 -7.22
CA TRP A 103 7.55 4.07 -7.03
C TRP A 103 7.65 3.67 -5.56
N PHE A 104 6.59 3.05 -5.05
CA PHE A 104 6.51 2.49 -3.71
C PHE A 104 6.23 0.99 -3.79
N TYR A 105 6.93 0.21 -2.98
CA TYR A 105 6.77 -1.25 -2.91
C TYR A 105 6.80 -1.78 -1.47
N LEU A 106 7.82 -1.39 -0.69
CA LEU A 106 7.96 -1.82 0.71
C LEU A 106 7.36 -0.84 1.72
N THR A 107 7.20 0.42 1.33
CA THR A 107 6.69 1.50 2.19
C THR A 107 5.48 2.14 1.54
N LYS A 108 4.64 2.80 2.34
CA LYS A 108 3.52 3.57 1.81
C LYS A 108 3.97 4.97 1.39
N PRO A 109 3.30 5.60 0.40
CA PRO A 109 3.46 7.02 0.16
C PRO A 109 2.86 7.82 1.32
N PRO A 110 3.29 9.08 1.52
CA PRO A 110 2.62 9.99 2.43
C PRO A 110 1.15 10.20 2.02
N GLU A 111 0.25 9.96 2.95
CA GLU A 111 -1.19 10.03 2.79
C GLU A 111 -1.79 10.39 4.15
N ASN A 112 -2.88 11.17 4.16
CA ASN A 112 -3.68 11.35 5.36
C ASN A 112 -4.97 10.55 5.26
N GLU A 113 -4.92 9.30 5.70
CA GLU A 113 -6.04 8.36 5.59
C GLU A 113 -7.26 8.84 6.39
N CYS A 114 -7.04 9.59 7.47
CA CYS A 114 -8.11 10.14 8.29
C CYS A 114 -8.92 11.23 7.56
N LYS A 115 -8.29 11.99 6.64
CA LYS A 115 -8.97 13.06 5.88
C LYS A 115 -9.70 12.53 4.66
N ASN A 116 -9.15 11.52 4.00
CA ASN A 116 -9.72 10.98 2.77
C ASN A 116 -10.58 9.72 3.00
N GLY A 117 -10.67 9.25 4.25
CA GLY A 117 -11.53 8.13 4.66
C GLY A 117 -10.99 6.77 4.23
N HIS A 118 -9.68 6.66 4.03
CA HIS A 118 -9.01 5.38 3.76
C HIS A 118 -8.54 4.68 5.03
N ASP A 119 -8.88 5.20 6.21
CA ASP A 119 -8.63 4.53 7.48
C ASP A 119 -9.66 3.41 7.73
N THR A 120 -9.28 2.44 8.56
CA THR A 120 -10.14 1.31 8.95
C THR A 120 -10.64 1.44 10.39
N CYS A 121 -10.57 2.62 11.00
CA CYS A 121 -10.94 2.82 12.39
C CYS A 121 -12.46 2.71 12.57
N ASP A 122 -12.88 2.18 13.72
CA ASP A 122 -14.27 2.19 14.12
C ASP A 122 -14.69 3.63 14.46
N LYS A 123 -15.42 4.28 13.56
CA LYS A 123 -15.87 5.67 13.73
C LYS A 123 -16.70 5.90 15.00
N THR A 124 -17.30 4.85 15.57
CA THR A 124 -18.10 4.95 16.80
C THR A 124 -17.23 4.98 18.05
N HIS A 125 -16.24 4.11 18.14
CA HIS A 125 -15.43 3.88 19.36
C HIS A 125 -13.99 4.39 19.28
N GLU A 126 -13.50 4.69 18.10
CA GLU A 126 -12.11 5.04 17.81
C GLU A 126 -12.01 6.40 17.11
N GLU A 127 -10.87 7.05 17.30
CA GLU A 127 -10.44 8.27 16.64
C GLU A 127 -9.22 7.95 15.76
N CYS A 128 -9.26 8.42 14.53
CA CYS A 128 -8.17 8.23 13.58
C CYS A 128 -7.10 9.30 13.81
N VAL A 129 -5.85 8.86 13.98
CA VAL A 129 -4.68 9.72 14.13
C VAL A 129 -3.74 9.45 12.97
N ASP A 130 -3.54 10.49 12.16
CA ASP A 130 -2.63 10.46 11.01
C ASP A 130 -1.16 10.40 11.47
N THR A 131 -0.35 9.62 10.78
CA THR A 131 1.09 9.46 11.06
C THR A 131 1.91 9.60 9.78
N LEU A 132 3.24 9.60 9.89
CA LEU A 132 4.11 9.65 8.71
C LEU A 132 4.08 8.34 7.90
N ASP A 133 3.70 7.22 8.50
CA ASP A 133 3.67 5.89 7.88
C ASP A 133 2.27 5.26 8.02
N GLY A 134 1.26 5.99 7.54
CA GLY A 134 -0.14 5.62 7.59
C GLY A 134 -0.88 6.22 8.79
N PHE A 135 -1.76 5.46 9.44
CA PHE A 135 -2.60 5.95 10.53
C PHE A 135 -2.67 4.99 11.72
N GLU A 136 -3.07 5.52 12.87
CA GLU A 136 -3.40 4.76 14.08
C GLU A 136 -4.85 5.01 14.52
N CYS A 137 -5.52 3.96 14.98
CA CYS A 137 -6.85 4.05 15.58
C CYS A 137 -6.71 4.06 17.10
N GLN A 138 -7.07 5.17 17.74
CA GLN A 138 -7.01 5.33 19.18
C GLN A 138 -8.41 5.23 19.78
N CYS A 139 -8.57 4.49 20.88
CA CYS A 139 -9.86 4.41 21.56
C CYS A 139 -10.29 5.79 22.09
N LYS A 140 -11.54 6.16 21.84
CA LYS A 140 -12.15 7.36 22.43
C LYS A 140 -12.21 7.23 23.96
N PRO A 141 -12.33 8.35 24.70
CA PRO A 141 -12.49 8.31 26.15
C PRO A 141 -13.60 7.36 26.60
N GLY A 142 -13.29 6.48 27.55
CA GLY A 142 -14.22 5.46 28.05
C GLY A 142 -14.16 4.11 27.32
N TYR A 143 -13.45 4.02 26.19
CA TYR A 143 -13.20 2.77 25.48
C TYR A 143 -11.79 2.27 25.74
N GLN A 144 -11.61 0.94 25.71
CA GLN A 144 -10.31 0.30 25.86
C GLN A 144 -10.15 -0.78 24.82
N MET A 145 -8.95 -0.87 24.23
CA MET A 145 -8.60 -1.99 23.37
C MET A 145 -8.73 -3.29 24.15
N LYS A 146 -9.47 -4.25 23.60
CA LYS A 146 -9.45 -5.62 24.13
C LYS A 146 -8.04 -6.17 23.94
N ARG A 147 -7.21 -6.09 24.99
CA ARG A 147 -5.94 -6.83 25.05
C ARG A 147 -6.31 -8.31 25.01
N PHE A 148 -6.06 -8.98 23.89
CA PHE A 148 -5.91 -10.42 23.91
C PHE A 148 -4.67 -10.72 24.76
N ALA A 149 -4.89 -11.01 26.04
CA ALA A 149 -3.85 -11.64 26.85
C ALA A 149 -3.44 -12.90 26.10
N LYS A 150 -2.18 -12.95 25.62
CA LYS A 150 -1.58 -14.23 25.24
C LYS A 150 -1.63 -15.10 26.50
N LEU A 151 -2.60 -16.00 26.57
CA LEU A 151 -2.55 -17.13 27.48
C LEU A 151 -1.36 -17.97 27.02
N TYR A 152 -0.21 -17.75 27.66
CA TYR A 152 0.87 -18.72 27.65
C TYR A 152 0.34 -19.93 28.43
N PHE A 153 0.05 -21.01 27.72
CA PHE A 153 -0.05 -22.35 28.28
C PHE A 153 1.32 -23.03 28.15
#